data_AF-S3DV70-F1
#
_entry.id   AF-S3DV70-F1
#
_cell.length_a   1.000
_cell.length_b   1.000
_cell.length_c   1.000
_cell.angle_alpha   90.00
_cell.angle_beta   90.00
_cell.angle_gamma   90.00
#
_symmetry.space_group_name_H-M   'P 1'
#
loop_
_entity.id
_entity.type
_entity.pdbx_description
1 polymer ?
#
loop_
_entity_poly.entity_id
_entity_poly.type
_entity_poly.pdbx_seq_one_letter_code
_entity_poly.pdbx_strand_id
1 'polypeptide(L)'
;MAAQQKQIALVRDAGTKDVAVVISTLAEYGIPSAMYGVNAATHHNGGLCPLDIELVVNEEDQSRAFDLLTAQGALPMVPVNSITERPTDFNQWRQLAKSYQYFDRCRTRLSTPIYQLPPTEDALDDMLLPFVVLYSAESVGLPPVPSVKSDKQTLPSKTMASTNAYVSLSTLSSLDTAQGTTQRNGSCLIPTFSKLVKSEMHILLSHAEFHSPVWGQHMAQLSELINSRDPGDLSLDLSPRYADFLEWVLLSMKGDADYAELDGLKESYRQEQLP
;
A
#
# COMPACT_ATOMS: atom_id res chain seq x y z
N MET A 1 -14.58 3.30 32.65
CA MET A 1 -14.06 3.04 31.29
C MET A 1 -13.74 4.37 30.67
N ALA A 2 -12.46 4.68 30.43
CA ALA A 2 -12.09 5.92 29.74
C ALA A 2 -12.59 5.84 28.30
N ALA A 3 -13.15 6.93 27.77
CA ALA A 3 -13.48 7.02 26.35
C ALA A 3 -12.18 6.80 25.56
N GLN A 4 -12.13 5.71 24.80
CA GLN A 4 -10.98 5.42 23.96
C GLN A 4 -10.93 6.53 22.90
N GLN A 5 -9.91 7.38 22.98
CA GLN A 5 -9.79 8.51 22.08
C GLN A 5 -9.66 7.97 20.65
N LYS A 6 -10.57 8.39 19.76
CA LYS A 6 -10.59 7.96 18.36
C LYS A 6 -9.38 8.54 17.63
N GLN A 7 -8.24 7.85 17.67
CA GLN A 7 -6.97 8.37 17.15
C GLN A 7 -7.04 8.67 15.65
N ILE A 8 -7.82 7.87 14.91
CA ILE A 8 -8.06 8.06 13.46
C ILE A 8 -8.70 9.42 13.14
N ALA A 9 -9.47 10.00 14.06
CA ALA A 9 -10.06 11.33 13.87
C ALA A 9 -9.02 12.47 13.88
N LEU A 10 -7.75 12.19 14.21
CA LEU A 10 -6.64 13.15 14.14
C LEU A 10 -5.94 13.18 12.78
N VAL A 11 -6.24 12.23 11.90
CA VAL A 11 -5.66 12.13 10.55
C VAL A 11 -6.26 13.20 9.65
N ARG A 12 -5.41 13.93 8.94
CA ARG A 12 -5.76 15.07 8.08
C ARG A 12 -5.08 15.00 6.71
N ASP A 13 -3.93 14.35 6.60
CA ASP A 13 -3.20 14.21 5.34
C ASP A 13 -2.66 12.79 5.11
N ALA A 14 -2.16 12.54 3.89
CA ALA A 14 -1.53 11.28 3.50
C ALA A 14 -0.01 11.24 3.79
N GLY A 15 0.50 12.21 4.57
CA GLY A 15 1.90 12.31 4.95
C GLY A 15 2.29 11.30 6.01
N THR A 16 3.59 11.03 6.10
CA THR A 16 4.19 10.01 6.99
C THR A 16 3.68 10.09 8.43
N LYS A 17 3.51 11.30 8.97
CA LYS A 17 3.06 11.51 10.36
C LYS A 17 1.67 10.93 10.59
N ASP A 18 0.76 11.15 9.66
CA ASP A 18 -0.63 10.77 9.76
C ASP A 18 -0.82 9.30 9.39
N VAL A 19 -0.05 8.80 8.42
CA VAL A 19 0.10 7.36 8.16
C VAL A 19 0.57 6.63 9.43
N ALA A 20 1.53 7.18 10.18
CA ALA A 20 2.01 6.60 11.43
C ALA A 20 0.94 6.53 12.52
N VAL A 21 -0.05 7.44 12.52
CA VAL A 21 -1.20 7.37 13.44
C VAL A 21 -2.06 6.14 13.12
N VAL A 22 -2.34 5.90 11.85
CA VAL A 22 -3.12 4.72 11.42
C VAL A 22 -2.38 3.42 11.76
N ILE A 23 -1.09 3.33 11.41
CA ILE A 23 -0.24 2.17 11.74
C ILE A 23 -0.17 1.93 13.25
N SER A 24 0.03 2.98 14.05
CA SER A 24 0.08 2.85 15.51
C SER A 24 -1.26 2.37 16.08
N THR A 25 -2.37 2.86 15.55
CA THR A 25 -3.72 2.40 15.94
C THR A 25 -3.90 0.91 15.65
N LEU A 26 -3.49 0.43 14.47
CA LEU A 26 -3.52 -0.99 14.12
C LEU A 26 -2.60 -1.82 15.06
N ALA A 27 -1.40 -1.33 15.31
CA ALA A 27 -0.42 -2.01 16.15
C ALA A 27 -0.84 -2.13 17.62
N GLU A 28 -1.52 -1.11 18.19
CA GLU A 28 -2.10 -1.16 19.55
C GLU A 28 -3.08 -2.33 19.73
N TYR A 29 -3.70 -2.79 18.64
CA TYR A 29 -4.62 -3.93 18.60
C TYR A 29 -3.96 -5.22 18.11
N GLY A 30 -2.63 -5.23 17.99
CA GLY A 30 -1.87 -6.40 17.54
C GLY A 30 -2.16 -6.76 16.08
N ILE A 31 -2.38 -5.77 15.22
CA ILE A 31 -2.48 -5.93 13.77
C ILE A 31 -1.19 -5.40 13.13
N PRO A 32 -0.29 -6.29 12.67
CA PRO A 32 0.90 -5.89 11.92
C PRO A 32 0.52 -5.14 10.64
N SER A 33 1.12 -3.98 10.44
CA SER A 33 0.88 -3.16 9.24
C SER A 33 2.16 -2.47 8.76
N ALA A 34 2.21 -2.17 7.46
CA ALA A 34 3.30 -1.44 6.83
C ALA A 34 2.75 -0.44 5.82
N MET A 35 3.51 0.62 5.53
CA MET A 35 3.17 1.53 4.43
C MET A 35 3.30 0.79 3.10
N TYR A 36 2.45 1.14 2.14
CA TYR A 36 2.46 0.57 0.81
C TYR A 36 2.28 1.66 -0.27
N GLY A 37 2.30 1.26 -1.54
CA GLY A 37 1.92 2.09 -2.67
C GLY A 37 2.76 3.37 -2.75
N VAL A 38 2.08 4.47 -3.08
CA VAL A 38 2.71 5.79 -3.19
C VAL A 38 3.31 6.24 -1.87
N ASN A 39 2.67 5.97 -0.71
CA ASN A 39 3.24 6.34 0.59
C ASN A 39 4.61 5.68 0.83
N ALA A 40 4.76 4.39 0.52
CA ALA A 40 6.05 3.72 0.60
C ALA A 40 7.05 4.20 -0.47
N ALA A 41 6.57 4.47 -1.69
CA ALA A 41 7.41 4.90 -2.81
C ALA A 41 8.13 6.23 -2.55
N THR A 42 7.49 7.19 -1.88
CA THR A 42 8.12 8.48 -1.52
C THR A 42 9.40 8.30 -0.70
N HIS A 43 9.47 7.24 0.11
CA HIS A 43 10.63 6.93 0.94
C HIS A 43 11.73 6.15 0.19
N HIS A 44 11.49 5.82 -1.06
CA HIS A 44 12.47 5.27 -2.01
C HIS A 44 12.71 6.21 -3.20
N ASN A 45 12.59 7.52 -2.96
CA ASN A 45 12.77 8.59 -3.96
C ASN A 45 11.79 8.55 -5.14
N GLY A 46 10.63 7.90 -5.00
CA GLY A 46 9.57 7.97 -6.01
C GLY A 46 8.98 9.38 -6.11
N GLY A 47 8.68 9.84 -7.33
CA GLY A 47 8.23 11.22 -7.60
C GLY A 47 6.74 11.50 -7.42
N LEU A 48 5.93 10.48 -7.13
CA LEU A 48 4.48 10.64 -6.94
C LEU A 48 4.15 11.15 -5.53
N CYS A 49 3.20 12.08 -5.47
CA CYS A 49 2.65 12.58 -4.20
C CYS A 49 1.50 11.67 -3.72
N PRO A 50 1.51 11.22 -2.45
CA PRO A 50 0.42 10.40 -1.91
C PRO A 50 -0.83 11.26 -1.74
N LEU A 51 -1.92 10.87 -2.39
CA LEU A 51 -3.25 11.48 -2.22
C LEU A 51 -4.08 10.78 -1.13
N ASP A 52 -3.82 9.50 -0.91
CA ASP A 52 -4.50 8.65 0.07
C ASP A 52 -3.44 7.95 0.95
N ILE A 53 -3.86 7.40 2.07
CA ILE A 53 -3.04 6.58 2.95
C ILE A 53 -3.12 5.12 2.49
N GLU A 54 -2.04 4.59 1.94
CA GLU A 54 -1.95 3.21 1.44
C GLU A 54 -1.13 2.35 2.40
N LEU A 55 -1.76 1.29 2.91
CA LEU A 55 -1.19 0.37 3.89
C LEU A 55 -1.39 -1.07 3.46
N VAL A 56 -0.53 -1.96 3.94
CA VAL A 56 -0.74 -3.42 3.89
C VAL A 56 -0.87 -3.99 5.29
N VAL A 57 -1.75 -4.98 5.43
CA VAL A 57 -1.86 -5.90 6.59
C VAL A 57 -1.87 -7.34 6.08
N ASN A 58 -1.69 -8.32 6.95
CA ASN A 58 -1.83 -9.72 6.57
C ASN A 58 -3.29 -10.05 6.22
N GLU A 59 -3.51 -10.98 5.28
CA GLU A 59 -4.86 -11.41 4.86
C GLU A 59 -5.72 -11.84 6.05
N GLU A 60 -5.12 -12.56 7.01
CA GLU A 60 -5.81 -13.03 8.22
C GLU A 60 -6.31 -11.90 9.13
N ASP A 61 -5.70 -10.71 9.04
CA ASP A 61 -6.02 -9.55 9.86
C ASP A 61 -7.02 -8.58 9.19
N GLN A 62 -7.38 -8.80 7.93
CA GLN A 62 -8.27 -7.91 7.16
C GLN A 62 -9.61 -7.66 7.88
N SER A 63 -10.25 -8.72 8.38
CA SER A 63 -11.52 -8.60 9.12
C SER A 63 -11.35 -7.82 10.43
N ARG A 64 -10.27 -8.08 11.17
CA ARG A 64 -9.99 -7.39 12.44
C ARG A 64 -9.69 -5.91 12.22
N ALA A 65 -8.97 -5.59 11.15
CA ALA A 65 -8.65 -4.22 10.78
C ALA A 65 -9.92 -3.45 10.35
N PHE A 66 -10.82 -4.11 9.62
CA PHE A 66 -12.13 -3.56 9.28
C PHE A 66 -12.93 -3.20 10.53
N ASP A 67 -13.10 -4.15 11.46
CA ASP A 67 -13.86 -3.92 12.69
C ASP A 67 -13.24 -2.80 13.54
N LEU A 68 -11.90 -2.75 13.61
CA LEU A 68 -11.19 -1.71 14.33
C LEU A 68 -11.37 -0.32 13.71
N LEU A 69 -11.12 -0.17 12.41
CA LEU A 69 -11.22 1.14 11.74
C LEU A 69 -12.64 1.68 11.80
N THR A 70 -13.65 0.81 11.66
CA THR A 70 -15.05 1.20 11.81
C THR A 70 -15.41 1.61 13.24
N ALA A 71 -14.91 0.89 14.25
CA ALA A 71 -15.06 1.28 15.67
C ALA A 71 -14.36 2.63 15.97
N GLN A 72 -13.26 2.93 15.29
CA GLN A 72 -12.57 4.23 15.35
C GLN A 72 -13.31 5.36 14.60
N GLY A 73 -14.45 5.05 13.98
CA GLY A 73 -15.33 6.01 13.30
C GLY A 73 -15.05 6.19 11.81
N ALA A 74 -14.09 5.46 11.25
CA ALA A 74 -13.91 5.45 9.80
C ALA A 74 -15.08 4.71 9.14
N LEU A 75 -15.46 5.10 7.93
CA LEU A 75 -16.62 4.56 7.24
C LEU A 75 -16.17 3.81 5.99
N PRO A 76 -16.55 2.53 5.80
CA PRO A 76 -16.27 1.81 4.57
C PRO A 76 -16.79 2.59 3.36
N MET A 77 -15.92 2.84 2.40
CA MET A 77 -16.26 3.58 1.20
C MET A 77 -17.11 2.71 0.29
N VAL A 78 -18.26 3.24 -0.10
CA VAL A 78 -19.22 2.60 -1.02
C VAL A 78 -19.59 3.58 -2.12
N PRO A 79 -20.00 3.13 -3.31
CA PRO A 79 -20.51 4.02 -4.34
C PRO A 79 -21.65 4.91 -3.82
N VAL A 80 -21.80 6.11 -4.38
CA VAL A 80 -22.75 7.14 -3.89
C VAL A 80 -24.19 6.61 -3.80
N ASN A 81 -24.60 5.76 -4.74
CA ASN A 81 -25.92 5.12 -4.75
C ASN A 81 -26.13 4.05 -3.67
N SER A 82 -25.07 3.64 -2.96
CA SER A 82 -25.07 2.55 -1.97
C SER A 82 -24.81 3.04 -0.54
N ILE A 83 -24.73 4.36 -0.31
CA ILE A 83 -24.37 4.95 0.99
C ILE A 83 -25.31 4.50 2.12
N THR A 84 -26.60 4.32 1.82
CA THR A 84 -27.61 3.88 2.81
C THR A 84 -27.47 2.43 3.23
N GLU A 85 -26.74 1.62 2.46
CA GLU A 85 -26.55 0.18 2.67
C GLU A 85 -25.08 -0.14 2.98
N ARG A 86 -24.38 0.80 3.63
CA ARG A 86 -22.97 0.62 3.97
C ARG A 86 -22.79 -0.65 4.81
N PRO A 87 -21.86 -1.54 4.43
CA PRO A 87 -21.67 -2.80 5.14
C PRO A 87 -21.18 -2.55 6.57
N THR A 88 -21.70 -3.34 7.51
CA THR A 88 -21.33 -3.25 8.93
C THR A 88 -20.32 -4.30 9.36
N ASP A 89 -20.06 -5.30 8.50
CA ASP A 89 -19.01 -6.30 8.71
C ASP A 89 -18.20 -6.55 7.44
N PHE A 90 -17.02 -7.12 7.62
CA PHE A 90 -16.05 -7.35 6.55
C PHE A 90 -16.52 -8.35 5.49
N ASN A 91 -17.25 -9.40 5.87
CA ASN A 91 -17.71 -10.43 4.92
C ASN A 91 -18.78 -9.88 3.99
N GLN A 92 -19.71 -9.09 4.54
CA GLN A 92 -20.69 -8.36 3.75
C GLN A 92 -19.98 -7.39 2.79
N TRP A 93 -19.03 -6.60 3.28
CA TRP A 93 -18.23 -5.72 2.43
C TRP A 93 -17.55 -6.49 1.29
N ARG A 94 -16.89 -7.61 1.57
CA ARG A 94 -16.17 -8.42 0.57
C ARG A 94 -17.08 -8.97 -0.53
N GLN A 95 -18.33 -9.30 -0.18
CA GLN A 95 -19.33 -9.75 -1.17
C GLN A 95 -19.77 -8.60 -2.08
N LEU A 96 -20.07 -7.43 -1.49
CA LEU A 96 -20.57 -6.27 -2.22
C LEU A 96 -19.48 -5.59 -3.05
N ALA A 97 -18.24 -5.54 -2.55
CA ALA A 97 -17.10 -4.87 -3.18
C ALA A 97 -16.85 -5.31 -4.63
N LYS A 98 -17.18 -6.56 -4.97
CA LYS A 98 -17.05 -7.10 -6.34
C LYS A 98 -17.97 -6.42 -7.36
N SER A 99 -19.06 -5.82 -6.90
CA SER A 99 -20.05 -5.12 -7.74
C SER A 99 -19.91 -3.60 -7.70
N TYR A 100 -19.05 -3.05 -6.84
CA TYR A 100 -18.93 -1.62 -6.69
C TYR A 100 -18.29 -0.97 -7.92
N GLN A 101 -18.93 0.10 -8.38
CA GLN A 101 -18.43 0.94 -9.45
C GLN A 101 -18.26 2.36 -8.89
N TYR A 102 -17.00 2.74 -8.69
CA TYR A 102 -16.65 4.08 -8.22
C TYR A 102 -16.49 5.03 -9.40
N PHE A 103 -16.96 6.27 -9.23
CA PHE A 103 -16.79 7.34 -10.22
C PHE A 103 -15.65 8.31 -9.85
N ASP A 104 -15.18 8.23 -8.61
CA ASP A 104 -14.09 9.05 -8.07
C ASP A 104 -12.75 8.29 -8.12
N ARG A 105 -11.76 8.79 -7.37
CA ARG A 105 -10.42 8.19 -7.30
C ARG A 105 -10.38 6.79 -6.70
N CYS A 106 -11.45 6.30 -6.05
CA CYS A 106 -11.50 4.92 -5.57
C CYS A 106 -11.46 3.90 -6.72
N ARG A 107 -11.84 4.29 -7.94
CA ARG A 107 -11.82 3.42 -9.13
C ARG A 107 -10.42 2.99 -9.59
N THR A 108 -9.37 3.65 -9.09
CA THR A 108 -7.97 3.31 -9.40
C THR A 108 -7.38 2.32 -8.40
N ARG A 109 -8.13 1.93 -7.37
CA ARG A 109 -7.69 0.99 -6.35
C ARG A 109 -8.09 -0.43 -6.75
N LEU A 110 -7.28 -1.41 -6.31
CA LEU A 110 -7.68 -2.82 -6.36
C LEU A 110 -8.97 -3.02 -5.55
N SER A 111 -9.64 -4.17 -5.73
CA SER A 111 -10.81 -4.57 -4.94
C SER A 111 -10.46 -4.84 -3.47
N THR A 112 -10.11 -3.77 -2.75
CA THR A 112 -9.57 -3.74 -1.40
C THR A 112 -10.39 -2.79 -0.53
N PRO A 113 -10.42 -2.96 0.81
CA PRO A 113 -11.11 -2.03 1.68
C PRO A 113 -10.56 -0.61 1.56
N ILE A 114 -11.47 0.33 1.38
CA ILE A 114 -11.21 1.77 1.39
C ILE A 114 -12.08 2.37 2.49
N TYR A 115 -11.50 3.23 3.31
CA TYR A 115 -12.18 3.87 4.42
C TYR A 115 -12.14 5.39 4.28
N GLN A 116 -13.30 6.00 4.38
CA GLN A 116 -13.44 7.44 4.59
C GLN A 116 -13.14 7.76 6.05
N LEU A 117 -12.30 8.76 6.27
CA LEU A 117 -11.98 9.25 7.61
C LEU A 117 -13.19 9.94 8.26
N PRO A 118 -13.27 10.01 9.60
CA PRO A 118 -14.29 10.79 10.29
C PRO A 118 -14.28 12.25 9.84
N PRO A 119 -15.45 12.88 9.60
CA PRO A 119 -15.53 14.27 9.18
C PRO A 119 -14.99 15.21 10.27
N THR A 120 -14.48 16.35 9.83
CA THR A 120 -13.87 17.42 10.63
C THR A 120 -14.83 18.56 10.94
N GLU A 121 -16.05 18.50 10.39
CA GLU A 121 -17.07 19.57 10.43
C GLU A 121 -16.75 20.79 9.55
N ASP A 122 -15.62 20.76 8.83
CA ASP A 122 -15.29 21.70 7.77
C ASP A 122 -15.45 21.03 6.40
N ALA A 123 -16.37 21.56 5.58
CA ALA A 123 -16.71 20.96 4.29
C ALA A 123 -15.56 20.98 3.25
N LEU A 124 -14.66 21.96 3.34
CA LEU A 124 -13.51 22.05 2.43
C LEU A 124 -12.44 21.05 2.84
N ASP A 125 -12.15 20.96 4.14
CA ASP A 125 -11.20 19.98 4.66
C ASP A 125 -11.71 18.55 4.41
N ASP A 126 -13.00 18.31 4.65
CA ASP A 126 -13.63 16.99 4.45
C ASP A 126 -13.59 16.53 2.99
N MET A 127 -13.61 17.46 2.03
CA MET A 127 -13.47 17.14 0.60
C MET A 127 -12.04 16.70 0.23
N LEU A 128 -11.04 17.19 0.97
CA LEU A 128 -9.62 16.94 0.71
C LEU A 128 -9.04 15.83 1.59
N LEU A 129 -9.81 15.30 2.54
CA LEU A 129 -9.35 14.20 3.39
C LEU A 129 -8.89 13.00 2.54
N PRO A 130 -7.76 12.37 2.92
CA PRO A 130 -7.32 11.15 2.29
C PRO A 130 -8.27 10.00 2.65
N PHE A 131 -8.37 9.02 1.77
CA PHE A 131 -8.89 7.71 2.15
C PHE A 131 -7.80 6.90 2.86
N VAL A 132 -8.19 5.96 3.71
CA VAL A 132 -7.31 4.87 4.13
C VAL A 132 -7.60 3.68 3.24
N VAL A 133 -6.63 3.27 2.43
CA VAL A 133 -6.70 2.10 1.55
C VAL A 133 -5.88 0.99 2.19
N LEU A 134 -6.54 -0.12 2.51
CA LEU A 134 -5.93 -1.21 3.26
C LEU A 134 -5.84 -2.46 2.39
N TYR A 135 -4.65 -2.74 1.88
CA TYR A 135 -4.37 -3.93 1.08
C TYR A 135 -4.00 -5.12 1.94
N SER A 136 -4.19 -6.31 1.40
CA SER A 136 -3.61 -7.55 1.93
C SER A 136 -2.20 -7.69 1.38
N ALA A 137 -1.21 -8.00 2.23
CA ALA A 137 0.17 -8.19 1.80
C ALA A 137 0.25 -9.29 0.74
N GLU A 138 -0.50 -10.37 0.94
CA GLU A 138 -0.58 -11.51 0.06
C GLU A 138 -1.20 -11.14 -1.30
N SER A 139 -2.25 -10.30 -1.32
CA SER A 139 -2.91 -9.92 -2.57
C SER A 139 -2.06 -9.00 -3.45
N VAL A 140 -1.14 -8.24 -2.85
CA VAL A 140 -0.19 -7.40 -3.58
C VAL A 140 1.15 -8.11 -3.85
N GLY A 141 1.29 -9.39 -3.47
CA GLY A 141 2.51 -10.16 -3.74
C GLY A 141 3.69 -9.83 -2.82
N LEU A 142 3.40 -9.28 -1.64
CA LEU A 142 4.36 -9.07 -0.56
C LEU A 142 4.34 -10.25 0.43
N PRO A 143 5.47 -10.53 1.10
CA PRO A 143 5.48 -11.49 2.21
C PRO A 143 4.70 -10.92 3.42
N PRO A 144 4.30 -11.77 4.38
CA PRO A 144 3.58 -11.31 5.57
C PRO A 144 4.33 -10.21 6.33
N VAL A 145 3.57 -9.22 6.79
CA VAL A 145 4.07 -8.11 7.61
C VAL A 145 4.45 -8.65 8.98
N PRO A 146 5.70 -8.44 9.44
CA PRO A 146 6.14 -8.95 10.73
C PRO A 146 5.48 -8.17 11.87
N SER A 147 5.10 -8.86 12.94
CA SER A 147 4.63 -8.20 14.16
C SER A 147 5.76 -7.38 14.79
N VAL A 148 5.49 -6.11 15.07
CA VAL A 148 6.37 -5.26 15.88
C VAL A 148 6.19 -5.68 17.34
N LYS A 149 6.89 -6.74 17.79
CA LYS A 149 6.91 -7.06 19.21
C LYS A 149 7.61 -5.93 19.96
N SER A 150 6.99 -5.42 21.02
CA SER A 150 7.52 -4.40 21.93
C SER A 150 8.73 -4.84 22.76
N ASP A 151 9.52 -5.79 22.27
CA ASP A 151 10.69 -6.29 22.96
C ASP A 151 11.91 -5.48 22.52
N LYS A 152 12.54 -4.86 23.51
CA LYS A 152 13.89 -4.28 23.43
C LYS A 152 14.88 -5.35 22.95
N GLN A 153 14.98 -5.59 21.66
CA GLN A 153 15.99 -6.47 21.09
C GLN A 153 16.60 -5.85 19.84
N THR A 154 17.84 -5.41 20.03
CA THR A 154 18.97 -5.45 19.08
C THR A 154 18.65 -5.03 17.65
N LEU A 155 19.07 -3.81 17.32
CA LEU A 155 19.26 -3.39 15.93
C LEU A 155 19.99 -4.50 15.16
N PRO A 156 19.46 -4.95 14.00
CA PRO A 156 20.21 -5.86 13.16
C PRO A 156 21.47 -5.12 12.67
N SER A 157 22.61 -5.75 12.87
CA SER A 157 23.88 -5.36 12.26
C SER A 157 23.69 -5.20 10.75
N LYS A 158 24.35 -4.19 10.17
CA LYS A 158 24.30 -3.82 8.73
C LYS A 158 24.46 -4.99 7.74
N THR A 159 24.91 -6.16 8.20
CA THR A 159 25.18 -7.36 7.44
C THR A 159 23.97 -8.29 7.23
N MET A 160 22.82 -8.07 7.87
CA MET A 160 21.57 -8.86 7.68
C MET A 160 20.47 -8.15 6.88
N ALA A 161 20.78 -7.01 6.25
CA ALA A 161 19.80 -6.21 5.52
C ALA A 161 19.26 -6.87 4.23
N SER A 162 19.88 -7.94 3.72
CA SER A 162 19.50 -8.52 2.41
C SER A 162 18.35 -9.53 2.45
N THR A 163 17.89 -9.97 3.64
CA THR A 163 16.83 -10.98 3.76
C THR A 163 15.50 -10.44 4.32
N ASN A 164 15.50 -9.24 4.89
CA ASN A 164 14.26 -8.65 5.42
C ASN A 164 13.50 -7.94 4.31
N ALA A 165 12.27 -8.39 4.06
CA ALA A 165 11.40 -7.80 3.04
C ALA A 165 10.87 -6.40 3.41
N TYR A 166 10.99 -6.05 4.69
CA TYR A 166 10.58 -4.75 5.25
C TYR A 166 11.74 -4.10 5.98
N VAL A 167 11.78 -2.78 5.95
CA VAL A 167 12.72 -1.94 6.71
C VAL A 167 11.94 -0.93 7.54
N SER A 168 12.45 -0.61 8.73
CA SER A 168 11.89 0.48 9.53
C SER A 168 12.25 1.81 8.87
N LEU A 169 11.27 2.71 8.80
CA LEU A 169 11.41 4.02 8.21
C LEU A 169 12.59 4.81 8.80
N SER A 170 12.84 4.69 10.11
CA SER A 170 13.96 5.36 10.78
C SER A 170 15.34 4.94 10.25
N THR A 171 15.44 3.80 9.57
CA THR A 171 16.67 3.29 8.95
C THR A 171 16.97 3.97 7.62
N LEU A 172 15.93 4.50 6.95
CA LEU A 172 16.05 5.23 5.69
C LEU A 172 16.25 6.72 5.92
N SER A 173 15.68 7.27 7.00
CA SER A 173 15.75 8.70 7.33
C SER A 173 17.11 9.17 7.87
N SER A 174 18.11 8.28 8.04
CA SER A 174 19.45 8.68 8.48
C SER A 174 20.24 9.53 7.46
N LEU A 175 19.62 9.88 6.32
CA LEU A 175 20.18 10.78 5.30
C LEU A 175 19.63 12.21 5.35
N ASP A 176 18.57 12.51 6.12
CA ASP A 176 18.06 13.89 6.29
C ASP A 176 17.81 14.23 7.76
N THR A 177 18.64 15.14 8.27
CA THR A 177 18.66 15.61 9.66
C THR A 177 17.41 16.40 10.09
N ALA A 178 17.04 16.18 11.36
CA ALA A 178 16.42 17.13 12.31
C ALA A 178 14.88 17.31 12.31
N GLN A 179 14.20 16.69 13.29
CA GLN A 179 13.51 17.32 14.43
C GLN A 179 12.40 16.41 15.03
N GLY A 180 12.57 16.02 16.29
CA GLY A 180 11.48 15.88 17.29
C GLY A 180 10.44 14.75 17.20
N THR A 181 10.41 13.89 16.17
CA THR A 181 9.31 12.88 15.99
C THR A 181 9.77 11.42 15.92
N THR A 182 11.03 11.14 16.25
CA THR A 182 11.72 9.86 16.02
C THR A 182 11.05 8.61 16.62
N GLN A 183 10.25 8.74 17.68
CA GLN A 183 9.66 7.57 18.34
C GLN A 183 8.44 6.99 17.59
N ARG A 184 7.61 7.82 16.95
CA ARG A 184 6.43 7.34 16.17
C ARG A 184 6.79 6.83 14.78
N ASN A 185 7.87 7.34 14.19
CA ASN A 185 8.33 6.89 12.88
C ASN A 185 9.11 5.57 12.96
N GLY A 186 9.69 5.23 14.11
CA GLY A 186 10.46 4.00 14.30
C GLY A 186 9.63 2.70 14.21
N SER A 187 8.32 2.78 14.44
CA SER A 187 7.38 1.64 14.30
C SER A 187 6.85 1.47 12.88
N CYS A 188 7.03 2.45 11.99
CA CYS A 188 6.55 2.36 10.62
C CYS A 188 7.48 1.47 9.80
N LEU A 189 6.94 0.36 9.32
CA LEU A 189 7.61 -0.51 8.36
C LEU A 189 7.25 -0.08 6.94
N ILE A 190 8.22 -0.19 6.02
CA ILE A 190 7.98 -0.09 4.58
C ILE A 190 8.66 -1.27 3.86
N PRO A 191 8.10 -1.78 2.76
CA PRO A 191 8.78 -2.77 1.93
C PRO A 191 10.14 -2.24 1.46
N THR A 192 11.13 -3.12 1.32
CA THR A 192 12.37 -2.74 0.62
C THR A 192 12.08 -2.38 -0.82
N PHE A 193 12.94 -1.57 -1.44
CA PHE A 193 12.76 -1.11 -2.81
C PHE A 193 12.50 -2.27 -3.80
N SER A 194 13.32 -3.32 -3.76
CA SER A 194 13.14 -4.54 -4.59
C SER A 194 11.78 -5.20 -4.36
N LYS A 195 11.29 -5.23 -3.10
CA LYS A 195 9.98 -5.82 -2.79
C LYS A 195 8.83 -4.94 -3.26
N LEU A 196 8.95 -3.62 -3.15
CA LEU A 196 7.95 -2.69 -3.66
C LEU A 196 7.83 -2.78 -5.19
N VAL A 197 8.96 -2.81 -5.91
CA VAL A 197 8.96 -2.99 -7.38
C VAL A 197 8.32 -4.34 -7.78
N LYS A 198 8.68 -5.42 -7.10
CA LYS A 198 8.07 -6.76 -7.33
C LYS A 198 6.57 -6.78 -7.07
N SER A 199 6.11 -6.01 -6.08
CA SER A 199 4.70 -5.85 -5.72
C SER A 199 3.92 -5.17 -6.86
N GLU A 200 4.43 -4.05 -7.38
CA GLU A 200 3.82 -3.36 -8.53
C GLU A 200 3.76 -4.26 -9.77
N MET A 201 4.85 -4.95 -10.08
CA MET A 201 4.88 -5.92 -11.18
C MET A 201 3.90 -7.08 -10.97
N HIS A 202 3.78 -7.59 -9.74
CA HIS A 202 2.82 -8.65 -9.41
C HIS A 202 1.38 -8.21 -9.69
N ILE A 203 1.03 -6.97 -9.32
CA ILE A 203 -0.30 -6.40 -9.55
C ILE A 203 -0.57 -6.23 -11.05
N LEU A 204 0.37 -5.64 -11.79
CA LEU A 204 0.24 -5.41 -13.23
C LEU A 204 0.09 -6.72 -14.02
N LEU A 205 0.77 -7.79 -13.58
CA LEU A 205 0.71 -9.09 -14.22
C LEU A 205 -0.51 -9.93 -13.81
N SER A 206 -0.93 -9.87 -12.53
CA SER A 206 -2.01 -10.75 -12.01
C SER A 206 -3.38 -10.10 -12.07
N HIS A 207 -3.51 -8.88 -11.54
CA HIS A 207 -4.79 -8.35 -11.04
C HIS A 207 -5.32 -7.19 -11.88
N ALA A 208 -4.44 -6.39 -12.49
CA ALA A 208 -4.84 -5.19 -13.21
C ALA A 208 -5.09 -5.49 -14.70
N GLU A 209 -6.26 -5.11 -15.20
CA GLU A 209 -6.57 -5.18 -16.63
C GLU A 209 -5.93 -4.01 -17.37
N PHE A 210 -5.27 -4.27 -18.51
CA PHE A 210 -4.39 -3.30 -19.18
C PHE A 210 -5.09 -1.96 -19.49
N HIS A 211 -6.37 -1.99 -19.85
CA HIS A 211 -7.16 -0.78 -20.14
C HIS A 211 -7.85 -0.17 -18.91
N SER A 212 -7.60 -0.69 -17.70
CA SER A 212 -8.24 -0.21 -16.49
C SER A 212 -7.48 0.98 -15.87
N PRO A 213 -8.20 1.90 -15.18
CA PRO A 213 -7.56 2.95 -14.40
C PRO A 213 -6.60 2.42 -13.31
N VAL A 214 -6.88 1.22 -12.78
CA VAL A 214 -6.03 0.53 -11.82
C VAL A 214 -4.66 0.24 -12.43
N TRP A 215 -4.63 -0.34 -13.64
CA TRP A 215 -3.36 -0.63 -14.33
C TRP A 215 -2.56 0.65 -14.59
N GLY A 216 -3.23 1.71 -15.06
CA GLY A 216 -2.57 3.01 -15.27
C GLY A 216 -1.92 3.58 -14.00
N GLN A 217 -2.58 3.47 -12.85
CA GLN A 217 -2.03 3.92 -11.56
C GLN A 217 -0.78 3.13 -11.17
N HIS A 218 -0.84 1.80 -11.23
CA HIS A 218 0.29 0.95 -10.86
C HIS A 218 1.47 1.08 -11.84
N MET A 219 1.20 1.29 -13.14
CA MET A 219 2.24 1.53 -14.13
C MET A 219 2.93 2.89 -13.90
N ALA A 220 2.16 3.94 -13.56
CA ALA A 220 2.74 5.24 -13.22
C ALA A 220 3.65 5.14 -11.99
N GLN A 221 3.22 4.42 -10.94
CA GLN A 221 4.04 4.20 -9.76
C GLN A 221 5.29 3.37 -10.05
N LEU A 222 5.17 2.30 -10.84
CA LEU A 222 6.32 1.48 -11.25
C LEU A 222 7.34 2.29 -12.05
N SER A 223 6.87 3.09 -13.01
CA SER A 223 7.73 3.98 -13.82
C SER A 223 8.54 4.93 -12.93
N GLU A 224 7.89 5.57 -11.96
CA GLU A 224 8.56 6.50 -11.04
C GLU A 224 9.55 5.81 -10.12
N LEU A 225 9.25 4.59 -9.64
CA LEU A 225 10.19 3.79 -8.86
C LEU A 225 11.40 3.35 -9.70
N ILE A 226 11.20 2.96 -10.95
CA ILE A 226 12.30 2.58 -11.84
C ILE A 226 13.21 3.78 -12.11
N ASN A 227 12.64 4.95 -12.36
CA ASN A 227 13.40 6.18 -12.60
C ASN A 227 14.11 6.73 -11.35
N SER A 228 13.75 6.28 -10.14
CA SER A 228 14.38 6.74 -8.90
C SER A 228 15.74 6.09 -8.62
N ARG A 229 16.12 5.07 -9.40
CA ARG A 229 17.42 4.39 -9.36
C ARG A 229 17.94 4.11 -10.77
N ASP A 230 19.20 3.67 -10.87
CA ASP A 230 19.72 3.14 -12.14
C ASP A 230 19.01 1.81 -12.47
N PRO A 231 18.39 1.66 -13.66
CA PRO A 231 17.81 0.39 -14.12
C PRO A 231 18.77 -0.80 -14.08
N GLY A 232 20.09 -0.57 -14.20
CA GLY A 232 21.10 -1.62 -14.06
C GLY A 232 21.10 -2.29 -12.68
N ASP A 233 20.92 -1.50 -11.62
CA ASP A 233 20.89 -1.99 -10.23
C ASP A 233 19.59 -2.78 -9.94
N LEU A 234 18.49 -2.45 -10.64
CA LEU A 234 17.21 -3.14 -10.54
C LEU A 234 17.29 -4.58 -11.06
N SER A 235 17.98 -4.80 -12.18
CA SER A 235 18.10 -6.12 -12.81
C SER A 235 18.80 -7.15 -11.90
N LEU A 236 19.69 -6.70 -11.02
CA LEU A 236 20.48 -7.53 -10.12
C LEU A 236 19.69 -8.00 -8.88
N ASP A 237 18.68 -7.24 -8.47
CA ASP A 237 17.90 -7.48 -7.25
C ASP A 237 16.54 -8.16 -7.52
N LEU A 238 16.14 -8.30 -8.78
CA LEU A 238 14.84 -8.83 -9.17
C LEU A 238 14.93 -10.34 -9.49
N SER A 239 13.82 -11.05 -9.24
CA SER A 239 13.75 -12.49 -9.52
C SER A 239 13.71 -12.71 -11.04
N PRO A 240 14.33 -13.78 -11.60
CA PRO A 240 14.27 -14.09 -13.02
C PRO A 240 12.85 -14.10 -13.59
N ARG A 241 11.84 -14.45 -12.77
CA ARG A 241 10.42 -14.44 -13.18
C ARG A 241 9.87 -13.08 -13.64
N TYR A 242 10.56 -11.99 -13.32
CA TYR A 242 10.15 -10.63 -13.68
C TYR A 242 11.02 -10.02 -14.77
N ALA A 243 12.04 -10.74 -15.26
CA ALA A 243 13.02 -10.19 -16.19
C ALA A 243 12.36 -9.71 -17.49
N ASP A 244 11.58 -10.60 -18.13
CA ASP A 244 10.93 -10.30 -19.41
C ASP A 244 9.91 -9.15 -19.26
N PHE A 245 9.15 -9.12 -18.15
CA PHE A 245 8.22 -8.03 -17.89
C PHE A 245 8.93 -6.70 -17.59
N LEU A 246 10.06 -6.74 -16.87
CA LEU A 246 10.86 -5.53 -16.65
C LEU A 246 11.43 -5.00 -17.97
N GLU A 247 11.93 -5.87 -18.84
CA GLU A 247 12.39 -5.49 -20.18
C GLU A 247 11.25 -4.83 -20.98
N TRP A 248 10.07 -5.45 -20.97
CA TRP A 248 8.87 -4.89 -21.59
C TRP A 248 8.52 -3.50 -21.02
N VAL A 249 8.56 -3.31 -19.70
CA VAL A 249 8.32 -2.02 -19.05
C VAL A 249 9.33 -0.97 -19.52
N LEU A 250 10.61 -1.32 -19.58
CA LEU A 250 11.67 -0.41 -20.03
C LEU A 250 11.52 -0.01 -21.51
N LEU A 251 11.03 -0.93 -22.36
CA LEU A 251 10.67 -0.63 -23.76
C LEU A 251 9.42 0.25 -23.84
N SER A 252 8.41 -0.03 -23.01
CA SER A 252 7.17 0.76 -22.91
C SER A 252 7.46 2.21 -22.56
N MET A 253 8.34 2.45 -21.60
CA MET A 253 8.77 3.79 -21.19
C MET A 253 9.48 4.56 -22.31
N LYS A 254 10.03 3.87 -23.32
CA LYS A 254 10.62 4.48 -24.53
C LYS A 254 9.62 4.66 -25.67
N GLY A 255 8.39 4.15 -25.53
CA GLY A 255 7.36 4.17 -26.55
C GLY A 255 7.41 2.98 -27.52
N ASP A 256 8.19 1.93 -27.21
CA ASP A 256 8.50 0.81 -28.12
C ASP A 256 7.88 -0.53 -27.66
N ALA A 257 6.94 -0.54 -26.72
CA ALA A 257 6.36 -1.78 -26.20
C ALA A 257 5.41 -2.49 -27.18
N ASP A 258 5.55 -3.81 -27.26
CA ASP A 258 4.59 -4.69 -27.93
C ASP A 258 3.50 -5.13 -26.95
N TYR A 259 2.29 -4.62 -27.11
CA TYR A 259 1.17 -4.99 -26.24
C TYR A 259 0.65 -6.42 -26.46
N ALA A 260 0.95 -7.05 -27.60
CA ALA A 260 0.63 -8.47 -27.79
C ALA A 260 1.54 -9.37 -26.94
N GLU A 261 2.79 -8.95 -26.73
CA GLU A 261 3.73 -9.62 -25.82
C GLU A 261 3.27 -9.55 -24.36
N LEU A 262 2.69 -8.41 -23.94
CA LEU A 262 2.18 -8.22 -22.59
C LEU A 262 1.16 -9.30 -22.18
N ASP A 263 0.23 -9.67 -23.07
CA ASP A 263 -0.78 -10.70 -22.78
C ASP A 263 -0.12 -12.06 -22.53
N GLY A 264 0.92 -12.41 -23.30
CA GLY A 264 1.71 -13.63 -23.10
C GLY A 264 2.47 -13.65 -21.78
N LEU A 265 3.04 -12.51 -21.39
CA LEU A 265 3.73 -12.33 -20.10
C LEU A 265 2.76 -12.49 -18.91
N LYS A 266 1.56 -11.89 -19.00
CA LYS A 266 0.51 -12.02 -17.97
C LYS A 266 0.08 -13.47 -17.81
N GLU A 267 -0.17 -14.18 -18.91
CA GLU A 267 -0.60 -15.58 -18.86
C GLU A 267 0.49 -16.48 -18.26
N SER A 268 1.73 -16.34 -18.73
CA SER A 268 2.87 -17.12 -18.22
C SER A 268 3.05 -16.91 -16.72
N TYR A 269 3.01 -15.67 -16.27
CA TYR A 269 3.14 -15.33 -14.85
C TYR A 269 2.02 -15.92 -13.98
N ARG A 270 0.77 -15.96 -14.47
CA ARG A 270 -0.37 -16.54 -13.75
C ARG A 270 -0.27 -18.06 -13.69
N GLN A 271 0.21 -18.71 -14.73
CA GLN A 271 0.43 -20.16 -14.74
C GLN A 271 1.48 -20.60 -13.73
N GLU A 272 2.55 -19.82 -13.56
CA GLU A 272 3.59 -20.08 -12.55
C GLU A 272 3.13 -19.88 -11.09
N GLN A 273 1.98 -19.23 -10.87
CA GLN A 273 1.40 -19.08 -9.53
C GLN A 273 0.49 -20.25 -9.12
N LEU A 274 0.07 -21.09 -10.07
CA LEU A 274 -0.76 -22.25 -9.77
C LEU A 274 0.10 -23.34 -9.09
N PRO A 275 -0.36 -23.94 -7.98
CA PRO A 275 0.39 -24.94 -7.23
C PRO A 275 0.63 -26.24 -8.00
#